data_AF-A0A1H8BV27-F1
#
_entry.id   AF-A0A1H8BV27-F1
#
_cell.length_a   1.000
_cell.length_b   1.000
_cell.length_c   1.000
_cell.angle_alpha   90.00
_cell.angle_beta   90.00
_cell.angle_gamma   90.00
#
_symmetry.space_group_name_H-M   'P 1'
#
loop_
_entity.id
_entity.type
_entity.pdbx_description
1 polymer ?
#
loop_
_entity_poly.entity_id
_entity_poly.type
_entity_poly.pdbx_seq_one_letter_code
_entity_poly.pdbx_strand_id
1 'polypeptide(L)'
;MGLRNCKLCGQVFVSDSYKICSQCREEEEQDFLTVKEYIYDHGKRSIPEIHEGTEVSVKRIKKFIREGRLMETGVELTVECKRCGAPITEGDYCKECRDALTNSLSQGNSKDKKEEPKRKSNSRMHTSIWRDD
;
A
#
# COMPACT_ATOMS: atom_id res chain seq x y z
N MET A 1 3.46 28.92 -7.86
CA MET A 1 2.67 29.16 -6.63
C MET A 1 1.29 29.68 -7.00
N GLY A 2 0.23 28.91 -6.72
CA GLY A 2 -1.15 29.32 -6.97
C GLY A 2 -1.97 29.33 -5.68
N LEU A 3 -2.96 30.22 -5.61
CA LEU A 3 -4.00 30.19 -4.58
C LEU A 3 -4.92 28.98 -4.85
N ARG A 4 -5.17 28.15 -3.83
CA ARG A 4 -6.07 27.01 -3.89
C ARG A 4 -6.93 26.93 -2.63
N ASN A 5 -8.07 26.27 -2.73
CA ASN A 5 -8.92 25.94 -1.59
C ASN A 5 -8.61 24.53 -1.08
N CYS A 6 -8.45 24.38 0.23
CA CYS A 6 -8.26 23.09 0.88
C CYS A 6 -9.51 22.23 0.70
N LYS A 7 -9.34 20.99 0.25
CA LYS A 7 -10.47 20.05 0.10
C LYS A 7 -11.02 19.49 1.42
N LEU A 8 -10.32 19.70 2.54
CA LEU A 8 -10.71 19.22 3.86
C LEU A 8 -11.42 20.31 4.67
N CYS A 9 -10.75 21.44 4.92
CA CYS A 9 -11.31 22.54 5.73
C CYS A 9 -11.90 23.71 4.92
N GLY A 10 -11.71 23.74 3.59
CA GLY A 10 -12.18 24.84 2.74
C GLY A 10 -11.33 26.11 2.77
N GLN A 11 -10.32 26.20 3.65
CA GLN A 11 -9.45 27.38 3.74
C GLN A 11 -8.64 27.61 2.46
N VAL A 12 -8.43 28.88 2.12
CA VAL A 12 -7.61 29.30 1.00
C VAL A 12 -6.15 29.30 1.43
N PHE A 13 -5.28 28.66 0.64
CA PHE A 13 -3.85 28.55 0.92
C PHE A 13 -3.04 28.60 -0.38
N VAL A 14 -1.76 28.96 -0.29
CA VAL A 14 -0.85 29.00 -1.43
C VAL A 14 -0.11 27.66 -1.53
N SER A 15 -0.29 26.94 -2.64
CA SER A 15 0.48 25.73 -2.92
C SER A 15 0.53 25.42 -4.41
N ASP A 16 1.65 24.82 -4.83
CA ASP A 16 1.84 24.44 -6.23
C ASP A 16 1.29 23.02 -6.50
N SER A 17 1.58 22.10 -5.58
CA SER A 17 1.40 20.64 -5.76
C SER A 17 0.44 19.98 -4.77
N TYR A 18 0.17 20.59 -3.61
CA TYR A 18 -0.67 19.98 -2.57
C TYR A 18 -2.16 20.29 -2.73
N LYS A 19 -3.02 19.33 -2.36
CA LYS A 19 -4.49 19.44 -2.45
C LYS A 19 -5.15 19.92 -1.14
N ILE A 20 -4.38 19.98 -0.07
CA ILE A 20 -4.81 20.32 1.29
C ILE A 20 -3.83 21.32 1.89
N CYS A 21 -4.30 22.17 2.80
CA CYS A 21 -3.45 23.13 3.49
C CYS A 21 -2.49 22.43 4.46
N SER A 22 -1.46 23.15 4.89
CA SER A 22 -0.46 22.63 5.83
C SER A 22 -1.08 22.16 7.15
N GLN A 23 -2.08 22.89 7.66
CA GLN A 23 -2.78 22.51 8.89
C GLN A 23 -3.48 21.16 8.78
N CYS A 24 -4.31 20.95 7.75
CA CYS A 24 -4.98 19.68 7.55
C CYS A 24 -4.03 18.51 7.28
N ARG A 25 -2.86 18.80 6.70
CA ARG A 25 -1.80 17.81 6.52
C ARG A 25 -1.19 17.42 7.86
N GLU A 26 -0.91 18.39 8.71
CA GLU A 26 -0.40 18.16 10.07
C GLU A 26 -1.42 17.38 10.91
N GLU A 27 -2.71 17.71 10.81
CA GLU A 27 -3.81 16.93 11.40
C GLU A 27 -3.87 15.49 10.85
N GLU A 28 -3.66 15.27 9.54
CA GLU A 28 -3.55 13.91 8.99
C GLU A 28 -2.36 13.14 9.56
N GLU A 29 -1.24 13.81 9.83
CA GLU A 29 -0.07 13.19 10.44
C GLU A 29 -0.29 12.87 11.92
N GLN A 30 -0.98 13.75 12.67
CA GLN A 30 -1.38 13.47 14.06
C GLN A 30 -2.33 12.28 14.15
N ASP A 31 -3.41 12.27 13.35
CA ASP A 31 -4.35 11.14 13.29
C ASP A 31 -3.63 9.82 12.98
N PHE A 32 -2.65 9.87 12.07
CA PHE A 32 -1.86 8.69 11.72
C PHE A 32 -1.04 8.19 12.91
N LEU A 33 -0.41 9.09 13.68
CA LEU A 33 0.34 8.74 14.89
C LEU A 33 -0.59 8.14 15.94
N THR A 34 -1.75 8.77 16.20
CA THR A 34 -2.74 8.26 17.16
C THR A 34 -3.22 6.86 16.79
N VAL A 35 -3.55 6.63 15.51
CA VAL A 35 -3.97 5.31 15.01
C VAL A 35 -2.84 4.29 15.13
N LYS A 36 -1.60 4.69 14.84
CA LYS A 36 -0.43 3.82 14.99
C LYS A 36 -0.19 3.42 16.44
N GLU A 37 -0.23 4.38 17.36
CA GLU A 37 -0.07 4.13 18.80
C GLU A 37 -1.18 3.24 19.33
N TYR A 38 -2.43 3.51 18.94
CA TYR A 38 -3.59 2.71 19.33
C TYR A 38 -3.45 1.25 18.88
N ILE A 39 -3.02 1.02 17.65
CA ILE A 39 -2.76 -0.32 17.12
C ILE A 39 -1.58 -0.99 17.82
N TYR A 40 -0.54 -0.22 18.20
CA TYR A 40 0.60 -0.74 18.93
C TYR A 40 0.22 -1.19 20.36
N ASP A 41 -0.61 -0.42 21.06
CA ASP A 41 -1.05 -0.70 22.44
C ASP A 41 -2.11 -1.81 22.51
N HIS A 42 -3.10 -1.78 21.61
CA HIS A 42 -4.22 -2.72 21.63
C HIS A 42 -4.09 -3.92 20.69
N GLY A 43 -3.06 -3.95 19.84
CA GLY A 43 -2.78 -5.03 18.90
C GLY A 43 -3.79 -5.15 17.75
N LYS A 44 -4.15 -6.40 17.42
CA LYS A 44 -5.05 -6.73 16.29
C LYS A 44 -6.48 -6.28 16.59
N ARG A 45 -6.91 -5.15 16.01
CA ARG A 45 -8.26 -4.57 16.17
C ARG A 45 -8.97 -4.36 14.84
N SER A 46 -10.29 -4.35 14.87
CA SER A 46 -11.11 -4.06 13.70
C SER A 46 -11.14 -2.56 13.39
N ILE A 47 -11.35 -2.18 12.14
CA ILE A 47 -11.52 -0.77 11.73
C ILE A 47 -12.56 -0.01 12.59
N PRO A 48 -13.77 -0.56 12.89
CA PRO A 48 -14.72 0.11 13.78
C PRO A 48 -14.17 0.34 15.18
N GLU A 49 -13.47 -0.63 15.78
CA GLU A 49 -12.88 -0.46 17.12
C GLU A 49 -11.81 0.63 17.14
N ILE A 50 -10.96 0.68 16.10
CA ILE A 50 -9.97 1.74 15.96
C ILE A 50 -10.65 3.11 15.82
N HIS A 51 -11.75 3.18 15.06
CA HIS A 51 -12.54 4.41 14.95
C HIS A 51 -13.11 4.86 16.31
N GLU A 52 -13.66 3.93 17.09
CA GLU A 52 -14.17 4.22 18.44
C GLU A 52 -13.07 4.64 19.42
N GLY A 53 -11.88 4.04 19.31
CA GLY A 53 -10.76 4.34 20.21
C GLY A 53 -9.92 5.56 19.84
N THR A 54 -9.91 5.97 18.57
CA THR A 54 -9.08 7.08 18.08
C THR A 54 -9.89 8.28 17.61
N GLU A 55 -11.21 8.16 17.51
CA GLU A 55 -12.13 9.13 16.88
C GLU A 55 -11.80 9.48 15.41
N VAL A 56 -10.79 8.84 14.81
CA VAL A 56 -10.40 9.06 13.42
C VAL A 56 -11.44 8.43 12.51
N SER A 57 -11.87 9.16 11.48
CA SER A 57 -12.85 8.65 10.51
C SER A 57 -12.41 7.33 9.85
N VAL A 58 -13.34 6.37 9.74
CA VAL A 58 -13.14 5.08 9.04
C VAL A 58 -12.51 5.25 7.65
N LYS A 59 -12.87 6.32 6.92
CA LYS A 59 -12.29 6.63 5.60
C LYS A 59 -10.79 6.96 5.66
N ARG A 60 -10.35 7.70 6.69
CA ARG A 60 -8.95 8.04 6.94
C ARG A 60 -8.17 6.79 7.34
N ILE A 61 -8.70 5.98 8.26
CA ILE A 61 -8.08 4.72 8.67
C ILE A 61 -7.89 3.78 7.46
N LYS A 62 -8.95 3.57 6.66
CA LYS A 62 -8.87 2.77 5.42
C LYS A 62 -7.83 3.32 4.42
N LYS A 63 -7.64 4.65 4.36
CA LYS A 63 -6.62 5.29 3.52
C LYS A 63 -5.22 4.96 4.01
N PHE A 64 -4.94 5.11 5.31
CA PHE A 64 -3.61 4.84 5.87
C PHE A 64 -3.20 3.37 5.70
N ILE A 65 -4.14 2.44 5.85
CA ILE A 65 -3.91 1.01 5.59
C ILE A 65 -3.58 0.78 4.11
N ARG A 66 -4.34 1.37 3.19
CA ARG A 66 -4.11 1.26 1.74
C ARG A 66 -2.76 1.85 1.32
N GLU A 67 -2.33 2.93 1.96
CA GLU A 67 -1.03 3.56 1.72
C GLU A 67 0.14 2.73 2.25
N GLY A 68 -0.11 1.64 2.97
CA GLY A 68 0.94 0.73 3.46
C GLY A 68 1.76 1.30 4.62
N ARG A 69 1.41 2.49 5.11
CA ARG A 69 2.16 3.19 6.17
C ARG A 69 2.05 2.52 7.54
N LEU A 70 1.10 1.59 7.73
CA LEU A 70 0.89 0.81 8.96
C LEU A 70 1.39 -0.64 8.89
N MET A 71 2.10 -1.03 7.83
CA MET A 71 2.45 -2.45 7.58
C MET A 71 3.44 -3.05 8.58
N GLU A 72 4.25 -2.25 9.28
CA GLU A 72 5.27 -2.79 10.20
C GLU A 72 4.71 -3.31 11.54
N THR A 73 3.44 -3.05 11.87
CA THR A 73 2.90 -3.34 13.21
C THR A 73 2.15 -4.66 13.30
N GLY A 74 2.50 -5.71 12.54
CA GLY A 74 1.99 -7.08 12.76
C GLY A 74 0.46 -7.21 12.84
N VAL A 75 -0.26 -6.32 12.16
CA VAL A 75 -1.70 -6.14 12.34
C VAL A 75 -2.46 -7.05 11.39
N GLU A 76 -3.30 -7.91 11.93
CA GLU A 76 -4.26 -8.70 11.14
C GLU A 76 -5.51 -7.82 10.88
N LEU A 77 -5.31 -6.72 10.14
CA LEU A 77 -6.37 -5.78 9.80
C LEU A 77 -7.24 -6.42 8.73
N THR A 78 -8.39 -6.89 9.14
CA THR A 78 -9.40 -7.40 8.22
C THR A 78 -10.13 -6.21 7.59
N VAL A 79 -9.72 -5.82 6.39
CA VAL A 79 -10.41 -4.83 5.54
C VAL A 79 -11.40 -5.57 4.65
N GLU A 80 -12.47 -4.91 4.20
CA GLU A 80 -13.44 -5.52 3.29
C GLU A 80 -13.02 -5.30 1.82
N CYS A 81 -13.08 -6.34 1.01
CA CYS A 81 -12.85 -6.23 -0.42
C CYS A 81 -13.89 -5.30 -1.07
N LYS A 82 -13.43 -4.30 -1.83
CA LYS A 82 -14.33 -3.37 -2.54
C LYS A 82 -15.29 -4.00 -3.54
N ARG A 83 -14.98 -5.20 -4.03
CA ARG A 83 -15.75 -5.89 -5.09
C ARG A 83 -16.74 -6.90 -4.53
N CYS A 84 -16.32 -7.71 -3.55
CA CYS A 84 -17.14 -8.79 -3.01
C CYS A 84 -17.45 -8.66 -1.50
N GLY A 85 -16.87 -7.69 -0.80
CA GLY A 85 -17.03 -7.53 0.64
C GLY A 85 -16.24 -8.53 1.50
N ALA A 86 -15.49 -9.45 0.89
CA ALA A 86 -14.75 -10.47 1.64
C ALA A 86 -13.69 -9.85 2.58
N PRO A 87 -13.47 -10.44 3.76
CA PRO A 87 -12.39 -10.04 4.67
C PRO A 87 -11.02 -10.26 4.02
N ILE A 88 -10.20 -9.20 3.92
CA ILE A 88 -8.86 -9.20 3.35
C ILE A 88 -7.86 -8.64 4.34
N THR A 89 -6.70 -9.29 4.44
CA THR A 89 -5.58 -8.84 5.27
C THR A 89 -4.75 -7.75 4.59
N GLU A 90 -4.78 -7.68 3.26
CA GLU A 90 -3.97 -6.75 2.47
C GLU A 90 -4.61 -6.35 1.12
N GLY A 91 -4.42 -5.09 0.72
CA GLY A 91 -4.81 -4.56 -0.58
C GLY A 91 -6.25 -4.03 -0.68
N ASP A 92 -6.68 -3.69 -1.89
CA ASP A 92 -8.06 -3.23 -2.19
C ASP A 92 -9.03 -4.37 -2.53
N TYR A 93 -8.48 -5.48 -3.03
CA TYR A 93 -9.21 -6.62 -3.56
C TYR A 93 -8.66 -7.90 -2.95
N CYS A 94 -9.55 -8.84 -2.64
CA CYS A 94 -9.15 -10.20 -2.25
C CYS A 94 -8.41 -10.88 -3.40
N LYS A 95 -7.65 -11.94 -3.10
CA LYS A 95 -6.89 -12.70 -4.11
C LYS A 95 -7.79 -13.08 -5.29
N GLU A 96 -8.96 -13.65 -5.02
CA GLU A 96 -9.91 -14.04 -6.06
C GLU A 96 -10.38 -12.87 -6.94
N CYS A 97 -10.69 -11.71 -6.35
CA CYS A 97 -11.09 -10.53 -7.11
C CYS A 97 -9.93 -9.98 -7.94
N ARG A 98 -8.71 -10.01 -7.40
CA ARG A 98 -7.48 -9.58 -8.06
C ARG A 98 -7.13 -10.49 -9.24
N ASP A 99 -7.25 -11.80 -9.06
CA ASP A 99 -7.07 -12.81 -10.10
C ASP A 99 -8.13 -12.66 -11.20
N ALA A 100 -9.40 -12.44 -10.84
CA ALA A 100 -10.46 -12.20 -11.80
C ALA A 100 -10.23 -10.92 -12.63
N LEU A 101 -9.77 -9.83 -12.00
CA LEU A 101 -9.39 -8.58 -12.68
C LEU A 101 -8.19 -8.81 -13.61
N THR A 102 -7.15 -9.49 -13.14
CA THR A 102 -5.95 -9.78 -13.95
C THR A 102 -6.29 -10.67 -15.14
N ASN A 103 -7.15 -11.68 -14.95
CA ASN A 103 -7.60 -12.58 -16.00
C ASN A 103 -8.47 -11.88 -17.07
N SER A 104 -9.27 -10.89 -16.68
CA SER A 104 -10.01 -10.06 -17.64
C SER A 104 -9.10 -9.13 -18.46
N LEU A 105 -7.97 -8.71 -17.90
CA LEU A 105 -6.97 -7.88 -18.61
C LEU A 105 -6.06 -8.72 -19.51
N SER A 106 -5.68 -9.92 -19.12
CA SER A 106 -4.82 -10.82 -19.93
C SER A 106 -5.53 -11.39 -21.16
N GLN A 107 -6.86 -11.44 -21.20
CA GLN A 107 -7.60 -11.72 -22.44
C GLN A 107 -7.45 -10.61 -23.50
N GLY A 108 -7.06 -9.40 -23.12
CA GLY A 108 -6.70 -8.31 -24.04
C GLY A 108 -5.22 -8.28 -24.45
N ASN A 109 -4.35 -9.00 -23.74
CA ASN A 109 -2.88 -8.96 -23.90
C ASN A 109 -2.29 -10.34 -24.20
N SER A 110 -2.97 -11.14 -25.03
CA SER A 110 -2.41 -12.37 -25.59
C SER A 110 -1.34 -12.09 -26.65
N LYS A 111 -0.22 -11.44 -26.29
CA LYS A 111 1.06 -11.55 -27.02
C LYS A 111 2.21 -11.37 -26.00
N ASP A 112 3.19 -12.26 -26.09
CA ASP A 112 4.44 -12.31 -25.32
C ASP A 112 4.38 -12.85 -23.88
N LYS A 113 4.18 -14.17 -23.75
CA LYS A 113 4.96 -14.95 -22.79
C LYS A 113 6.16 -15.56 -23.52
N LYS A 114 7.29 -14.87 -23.48
CA LYS A 114 8.60 -15.42 -23.88
C LYS A 114 9.04 -16.38 -22.78
N GLU A 115 9.05 -17.68 -23.09
CA GLU A 115 9.63 -18.72 -22.25
C GLU A 115 11.12 -18.45 -22.04
N GLU A 116 11.57 -18.39 -20.78
CA GLU A 116 12.99 -18.41 -20.45
C GLU A 116 13.51 -19.85 -20.41
N PRO A 117 14.50 -20.24 -21.22
CA PRO A 117 15.11 -21.56 -21.13
C PRO A 117 16.08 -21.64 -19.94
N LYS A 118 15.82 -22.61 -19.06
CA LYS A 118 16.67 -22.98 -17.91
C LYS A 118 18.11 -23.28 -18.37
N ARG A 119 19.07 -22.44 -17.97
CA ARG A 119 20.51 -22.69 -18.17
C ARG A 119 21.00 -23.77 -17.21
N LYS A 120 21.38 -24.95 -17.73
CA LYS A 120 22.10 -25.99 -16.98
C LYS A 120 23.54 -25.54 -16.75
N SER A 121 23.97 -25.57 -15.48
CA SER A 121 25.38 -25.43 -15.09
C SER A 121 26.17 -26.64 -15.59
N ASN A 122 27.27 -26.42 -16.31
CA ASN A 122 28.29 -27.44 -16.42
C ASN A 122 29.68 -26.81 -16.30
N SER A 123 30.34 -27.15 -15.19
CA SER A 123 31.68 -26.72 -14.80
C SER A 123 32.74 -27.39 -15.67
N ARG A 124 33.57 -26.61 -16.36
CA ARG A 124 34.94 -26.99 -16.76
C ARG A 124 35.81 -25.75 -16.76
N MET A 125 36.53 -25.53 -15.65
CA MET A 125 37.66 -24.60 -15.61
C MET A 125 38.86 -25.29 -16.24
N HIS A 126 39.35 -24.77 -17.36
CA HIS A 126 40.67 -25.12 -17.90
C HIS A 126 41.65 -24.09 -17.35
N THR A 127 42.57 -24.53 -16.49
CA THR A 127 43.67 -23.70 -15.99
C THR A 127 44.66 -23.47 -17.13
N SER A 128 44.65 -22.27 -17.70
CA SER A 128 45.73 -21.79 -18.55
C SER A 128 46.83 -21.19 -17.67
N ILE A 129 47.88 -21.97 -17.49
CA ILE A 129 49.25 -21.55 -17.19
C ILE A 129 49.59 -20.26 -17.94
N TRP A 130 49.99 -19.22 -17.20
CA TRP A 130 50.79 -18.10 -17.71
C TRP A 130 51.92 -17.78 -16.72
N ARG A 131 53.11 -17.80 -17.30
CA ARG A 131 54.46 -17.44 -16.82
C ARG A 131 54.48 -15.99 -16.31
N ASP A 132 55.24 -15.69 -15.26
CA ASP A 132 56.10 -14.48 -15.14
C ASP A 132 56.99 -14.59 -13.87
N ASP A 133 58.30 -14.36 -14.09
CA ASP A 133 59.47 -14.31 -13.20
C ASP A 133 59.91 -15.57 -12.40
#